data_AF-A0A3D9USK5-F1
#
_entry.id   AF-A0A3D9USK5-F1
#
_cell.length_a   1.000
_cell.length_b   1.000
_cell.length_c   1.000
_cell.angle_alpha   90.00
_cell.angle_beta   90.00
_cell.angle_gamma   90.00
#
_symmetry.space_group_name_H-M   'P 1'
#
loop_
_entity.id
_entity.type
_entity.pdbx_description
1 polymer ?
#
loop_
_entity_poly.entity_id
_entity_poly.type
_entity_poly.pdbx_seq_one_letter_code
_entity_poly.pdbx_strand_id
1 'polypeptide(L)'
;MKKAFLFIPALLAISISPFSHAHIDKNVYVYGDSISDTGNTKAEKIKAAKSESSEETENAKKLKKRFTTDGDDEKNYAEWWLGRWLIPSEEGGTNYARGGAVAIGAFNPEEPSNTTDRQVNDYLKNNKADPNGIYIHWVGGNDIKVALIANQEKLFNLTDKSSWKPDVMIKESANAAATQINALVKSGAGLIIAPTVPDVGTTPKLLETVLESGIKMKVNKNGGC
;
A
#
# COMPACT_ATOMS: atom_id res chain seq x y z
N MET A 1 -6.23 -0.93 82.46
CA MET A 1 -6.78 -2.23 82.02
C MET A 1 -8.19 -1.94 81.48
N LYS A 2 -8.66 -2.24 80.26
CA LYS A 2 -8.14 -2.81 79.00
C LYS A 2 -8.82 -1.98 77.88
N LYS A 3 -8.08 -1.60 76.84
CA LYS A 3 -8.64 -0.89 75.67
C LYS A 3 -9.39 -1.90 74.80
N ALA A 4 -10.66 -1.65 74.50
CA ALA A 4 -11.42 -2.45 73.55
C ALA A 4 -11.12 -1.97 72.12
N PHE A 5 -10.53 -2.87 71.34
CA PHE A 5 -10.46 -2.79 69.89
C PHE A 5 -11.84 -3.08 69.31
N LEU A 6 -12.31 -2.25 68.38
CA LEU A 6 -13.30 -2.65 67.37
C LEU A 6 -12.87 -2.04 66.03
N PHE A 7 -12.07 -2.82 65.31
CA PHE A 7 -11.85 -2.71 63.88
C PHE A 7 -13.16 -3.08 63.18
N ILE A 8 -13.74 -2.18 62.40
CA ILE A 8 -14.71 -2.52 61.36
C ILE A 8 -14.08 -2.09 60.03
N PRO A 9 -13.44 -2.99 59.26
CA PRO A 9 -13.22 -2.71 57.86
C PRO A 9 -14.54 -2.93 57.13
N ALA A 10 -15.08 -1.84 56.59
CA ALA A 10 -16.15 -1.87 55.61
C ALA A 10 -15.71 -2.75 54.43
N LEU A 11 -16.38 -3.88 54.24
CA LEU A 11 -16.13 -4.80 53.14
C LEU A 11 -17.42 -5.00 52.35
N LEU A 12 -17.69 -4.09 51.40
CA LEU A 12 -18.43 -4.42 50.17
C LEU A 12 -18.28 -3.31 49.12
N ALA A 13 -17.09 -3.17 48.54
CA ALA A 13 -16.98 -2.58 47.21
C ALA A 13 -17.21 -3.71 46.21
N ILE A 14 -18.45 -3.83 45.73
CA ILE A 14 -18.78 -4.69 44.59
C ILE A 14 -17.99 -4.13 43.40
N SER A 15 -16.89 -4.80 43.06
CA SER A 15 -16.12 -4.58 41.86
C SER A 15 -16.93 -5.03 40.65
N ILE A 16 -17.89 -4.22 40.21
CA ILE A 16 -18.34 -4.28 38.82
C ILE A 16 -17.25 -3.56 38.03
N SER A 17 -16.26 -4.31 37.57
CA SER A 17 -15.57 -3.92 36.35
C SER A 17 -16.59 -4.17 35.23
N PRO A 18 -17.19 -3.14 34.60
CA PRO A 18 -17.74 -3.37 33.29
C PRO A 18 -16.54 -3.76 32.44
N PHE A 19 -16.48 -5.02 31.99
CA PHE A 19 -15.82 -5.32 30.74
C PHE A 19 -16.62 -4.58 29.67
N SER A 20 -16.38 -3.28 29.54
CA SER A 20 -16.75 -2.53 28.36
C SER A 20 -16.02 -3.22 27.23
N HIS A 21 -16.75 -4.06 26.50
CA HIS A 21 -16.40 -4.45 25.15
C HIS A 21 -16.61 -3.20 24.28
N ALA A 22 -15.81 -2.17 24.53
CA ALA A 22 -15.61 -1.14 23.55
C ALA A 22 -14.98 -1.88 22.38
N HIS A 23 -15.76 -2.12 21.33
CA HIS A 23 -15.18 -2.23 20.00
C HIS A 23 -14.35 -0.95 19.86
N ILE A 24 -13.04 -1.06 20.09
CA ILE A 24 -12.12 0.06 19.92
C ILE A 24 -12.10 0.26 18.40
N ASP A 25 -13.02 1.10 17.93
CA ASP A 25 -13.10 1.55 16.56
C ASP A 25 -11.90 2.46 16.33
N LYS A 26 -10.74 1.86 16.05
CA LYS A 26 -9.53 2.61 15.74
C LYS A 26 -9.67 3.22 14.36
N ASN A 27 -9.19 4.45 14.23
CA ASN A 27 -8.89 5.00 12.91
C ASN A 27 -7.85 4.11 12.23
N VAL A 28 -8.11 3.75 10.97
CA VAL A 28 -7.14 3.02 10.15
C VAL A 28 -6.66 3.93 9.04
N TYR A 29 -5.35 4.08 8.92
CA TYR A 29 -4.68 4.85 7.89
C TYR A 29 -3.94 3.87 6.98
N VAL A 30 -4.14 3.96 5.68
CA VAL A 30 -3.57 2.99 4.73
C VAL A 30 -2.74 3.72 3.69
N TYR A 31 -1.50 3.27 3.51
CA TYR A 31 -0.55 3.75 2.51
C TYR A 31 -0.08 2.55 1.72
N GLY A 32 -0.10 2.65 0.39
CA GLY A 32 0.22 1.51 -0.44
C GLY A 32 -0.15 1.65 -1.89
N ASP A 33 -0.27 0.50 -2.53
CA ASP A 33 -0.51 0.35 -3.96
C ASP A 33 -1.93 -0.18 -4.27
N SER A 34 -2.09 -0.80 -5.45
CA SER A 34 -3.34 -1.40 -5.93
C SER A 34 -3.95 -2.45 -5.01
N ILE A 35 -3.15 -3.16 -4.20
CA ILE A 35 -3.66 -4.20 -3.28
C ILE A 35 -4.47 -3.57 -2.14
N SER A 36 -4.24 -2.29 -1.86
CA SER A 36 -4.87 -1.53 -0.79
C SER A 36 -5.72 -0.35 -1.28
N ASP A 37 -5.68 0.01 -2.56
CA ASP A 37 -6.49 1.11 -3.11
C ASP A 37 -7.99 0.79 -3.08
N THR A 38 -8.79 1.79 -2.68
CA THR A 38 -10.26 1.75 -2.60
C THR A 38 -10.93 2.82 -3.47
N GLY A 39 -10.20 3.44 -4.39
CA GLY A 39 -10.74 4.36 -5.40
C GLY A 39 -9.94 5.63 -5.63
N ASN A 40 -8.79 5.83 -4.99
CA ASN A 40 -7.98 7.03 -5.20
C ASN A 40 -7.47 7.12 -6.65
N THR A 41 -7.00 6.01 -7.23
CA THR A 41 -6.57 5.99 -8.64
C THR A 41 -7.73 6.24 -9.60
N LYS A 42 -8.93 5.72 -9.32
CA LYS A 42 -10.13 6.02 -10.12
C LYS A 42 -10.44 7.51 -10.04
N ALA A 43 -10.43 8.10 -8.85
CA ALA A 43 -10.71 9.51 -8.66
C ALA A 43 -9.71 10.41 -9.42
N GLU A 44 -8.42 10.07 -9.41
CA GLU A 44 -7.40 10.77 -10.21
C GLU A 44 -7.67 10.68 -11.71
N LYS A 45 -7.97 9.49 -12.22
CA LYS A 45 -8.28 9.31 -13.65
C LYS A 45 -9.50 10.13 -14.08
N ILE A 46 -10.53 10.20 -13.24
CA ILE A 46 -11.70 11.06 -13.50
C ILE A 46 -11.28 12.55 -13.52
N LYS A 47 -10.41 12.98 -12.60
CA LYS A 47 -9.94 14.38 -12.56
C LYS A 47 -9.10 14.73 -13.80
N ALA A 48 -8.21 13.84 -14.23
CA ALA A 48 -7.42 14.02 -15.45
C ALA A 48 -8.32 14.08 -16.69
N ALA A 49 -9.21 13.11 -16.85
CA ALA A 49 -10.13 13.02 -17.99
C ALA A 49 -11.07 14.22 -18.14
N LYS A 50 -11.47 14.88 -17.03
CA LYS A 50 -12.27 16.11 -17.06
C LYS A 50 -11.60 17.25 -17.82
N SER A 51 -10.26 17.27 -17.85
CA SER A 51 -9.50 18.27 -18.59
C SER A 51 -9.37 17.94 -20.08
N GLU A 52 -9.71 16.72 -20.47
CA GLU A 52 -9.56 16.21 -21.85
C GLU A 52 -10.89 16.24 -22.61
N SER A 53 -11.90 15.50 -22.16
CA SER A 53 -13.23 15.48 -22.80
C SER A 53 -14.32 14.89 -21.89
N SER A 54 -15.58 15.14 -22.27
CA SER A 54 -16.73 14.51 -21.61
C SER A 54 -16.77 12.99 -21.81
N GLU A 55 -16.36 12.50 -22.98
CA GLU A 55 -16.31 11.07 -23.30
C GLU A 55 -15.27 10.34 -22.43
N GLU A 56 -14.06 10.89 -22.33
CA GLU A 56 -13.01 10.35 -21.45
C GLU A 56 -13.46 10.36 -19.98
N THR A 57 -14.15 11.42 -19.56
CA THR A 57 -14.70 11.50 -18.20
C THR A 57 -15.70 10.37 -17.94
N GLU A 58 -16.59 10.08 -18.88
CA GLU A 58 -17.55 8.97 -18.76
C GLU A 58 -16.85 7.60 -18.78
N ASN A 59 -15.79 7.44 -19.58
CA ASN A 59 -15.00 6.21 -19.59
C ASN A 59 -14.25 6.00 -18.25
N ALA A 60 -13.63 7.05 -17.70
CA ALA A 60 -12.97 6.99 -16.40
C ALA A 60 -13.93 6.64 -15.25
N LYS A 61 -15.19 7.10 -15.31
CA LYS A 61 -16.22 6.74 -14.31
C LYS A 61 -16.58 5.25 -14.30
N LYS A 62 -16.44 4.56 -15.43
CA LYS A 62 -16.72 3.12 -15.56
C LYS A 62 -15.65 2.23 -14.92
N LEU A 63 -14.46 2.77 -14.66
CA LEU A 63 -13.39 2.02 -14.00
C LEU A 63 -13.83 1.55 -12.61
N LYS A 64 -13.34 0.38 -12.19
CA LYS A 64 -13.54 -0.10 -10.81
C LYS A 64 -12.61 0.65 -9.86
N LYS A 65 -13.05 0.85 -8.62
CA LYS A 65 -12.28 1.47 -7.53
C LYS A 65 -11.20 0.53 -6.98
N ARG A 66 -11.47 -0.78 -6.97
CA ARG A 66 -10.57 -1.81 -6.42
C ARG A 66 -9.98 -2.69 -7.51
N PHE A 67 -8.74 -3.11 -7.30
CA PHE A 67 -8.00 -4.00 -8.20
C PHE A 67 -8.20 -5.46 -7.82
N THR A 68 -9.45 -5.92 -7.82
CA THR A 68 -9.89 -7.28 -7.51
C THR A 68 -10.72 -7.85 -8.68
N THR A 69 -11.01 -9.15 -8.67
CA THR A 69 -11.78 -9.83 -9.73
C THR A 69 -13.16 -9.23 -9.94
N ASP A 70 -13.84 -8.89 -8.85
CA ASP A 70 -15.21 -8.37 -8.85
C ASP A 70 -15.25 -6.86 -8.57
N GLY A 71 -14.07 -6.22 -8.51
CA GLY A 71 -13.90 -4.78 -8.36
C GLY A 71 -14.60 -4.22 -7.12
N ASP A 72 -15.62 -3.40 -7.34
CA ASP A 72 -16.28 -2.62 -6.28
C ASP A 72 -17.10 -3.48 -5.30
N ASP A 73 -17.46 -4.69 -5.72
CA ASP A 73 -18.31 -5.61 -4.95
C ASP A 73 -17.50 -6.49 -3.97
N GLU A 74 -16.17 -6.47 -4.06
CA GLU A 74 -15.28 -7.24 -3.19
C GLU A 74 -14.32 -6.35 -2.41
N LYS A 75 -14.03 -6.77 -1.18
CA LYS A 75 -13.03 -6.09 -0.34
C LYS A 75 -11.64 -6.31 -0.93
N ASN A 76 -10.82 -5.27 -0.96
CA ASN A 76 -9.40 -5.46 -1.21
C ASN A 76 -8.75 -6.16 -0.01
N TYR A 77 -7.48 -6.53 -0.13
CA TYR A 77 -6.84 -7.38 0.89
C TYR A 77 -6.68 -6.66 2.24
N ALA A 78 -6.42 -5.35 2.24
CA ALA A 78 -6.37 -4.55 3.46
C ALA A 78 -7.75 -4.49 4.16
N GLU A 79 -8.81 -4.28 3.41
CA GLU A 79 -10.19 -4.28 3.92
C GLU A 79 -10.64 -5.66 4.43
N TRP A 80 -10.21 -6.73 3.76
CA TRP A 80 -10.49 -8.11 4.18
C TRP A 80 -9.84 -8.42 5.54
N TRP A 81 -8.56 -8.05 5.73
CA TRP A 81 -7.87 -8.19 7.03
C TRP A 81 -8.51 -7.37 8.15
N LEU A 82 -9.02 -6.18 7.83
CA LEU A 82 -9.69 -5.31 8.82
C LEU A 82 -11.15 -5.67 9.05
N GLY A 83 -11.74 -6.53 8.22
CA GLY A 83 -13.16 -6.87 8.25
C GLY A 83 -14.11 -5.74 7.83
N ARG A 84 -13.61 -4.58 7.37
CA ARG A 84 -14.42 -3.39 7.08
C ARG A 84 -14.02 -2.70 5.77
N TRP A 85 -14.97 -1.99 5.17
CA TRP A 85 -14.74 -1.15 4.00
C TRP A 85 -14.02 0.14 4.40
N LEU A 86 -13.08 0.58 3.56
CA LEU A 86 -12.35 1.82 3.74
C LEU A 86 -12.75 2.85 2.68
N ILE A 87 -12.77 4.11 3.09
CA ILE A 87 -13.08 5.24 2.22
C ILE A 87 -11.75 5.79 1.65
N PRO A 88 -11.62 5.99 0.33
CA PRO A 88 -10.43 6.60 -0.24
C PRO A 88 -10.27 8.06 0.23
N SER A 89 -9.02 8.51 0.36
CA SER A 89 -8.68 9.87 0.78
C SER A 89 -9.25 10.95 -0.14
N GLU A 90 -9.40 10.63 -1.43
CA GLU A 90 -10.06 11.49 -2.42
C GLU A 90 -11.56 11.71 -2.18
N GLU A 91 -12.18 10.86 -1.35
CA GLU A 91 -13.58 10.99 -0.89
C GLU A 91 -13.64 11.37 0.61
N GLY A 92 -12.54 11.86 1.19
CA GLY A 92 -12.47 12.31 2.59
C GLY A 92 -12.15 11.22 3.62
N GLY A 93 -11.78 10.02 3.16
CA GLY A 93 -11.35 8.92 4.04
C GLY A 93 -9.86 8.95 4.39
N THR A 94 -9.40 7.86 4.99
CA THR A 94 -8.02 7.68 5.51
C THR A 94 -7.24 6.61 4.76
N ASN A 95 -7.77 6.09 3.66
CA ASN A 95 -7.03 5.23 2.75
C ASN A 95 -6.36 6.09 1.66
N TYR A 96 -5.04 6.21 1.73
CA TYR A 96 -4.21 6.98 0.80
C TYR A 96 -3.59 6.13 -0.31
N ALA A 97 -3.79 4.81 -0.29
CA ALA A 97 -3.21 3.90 -1.27
C ALA A 97 -3.69 4.21 -2.69
N ARG A 98 -2.78 4.13 -3.66
CA ARG A 98 -3.05 4.39 -5.08
C ARG A 98 -2.50 3.25 -5.93
N GLY A 99 -3.31 2.72 -6.83
CA GLY A 99 -2.87 1.79 -7.86
C GLY A 99 -1.58 2.24 -8.56
N GLY A 100 -0.64 1.30 -8.70
CA GLY A 100 0.65 1.56 -9.35
C GLY A 100 1.71 2.24 -8.48
N ALA A 101 1.39 2.63 -7.24
CA ALA A 101 2.36 3.28 -6.36
C ALA A 101 3.60 2.41 -6.12
N VAL A 102 4.76 3.07 -6.11
CA VAL A 102 6.08 2.51 -5.73
C VAL A 102 6.55 3.14 -4.41
N ALA A 103 7.63 2.62 -3.81
CA ALA A 103 8.13 3.20 -2.57
C ALA A 103 8.59 4.66 -2.75
N ILE A 104 9.33 4.94 -3.83
CA ILE A 104 9.90 6.26 -4.19
C ILE A 104 9.88 6.50 -5.70
N GLY A 105 9.89 7.77 -6.11
CA GLY A 105 9.70 8.16 -7.52
C GLY A 105 10.77 7.63 -8.48
N ALA A 106 11.96 7.30 -7.98
CA ALA A 106 13.03 6.68 -8.77
C ALA A 106 12.61 5.36 -9.44
N PHE A 107 11.64 4.64 -8.86
CA PHE A 107 11.11 3.39 -9.40
C PHE A 107 9.91 3.57 -10.33
N ASN A 108 9.42 4.80 -10.54
CA ASN A 108 8.34 5.08 -11.47
C ASN A 108 8.57 6.43 -12.17
N PRO A 109 9.50 6.51 -13.14
CA PRO A 109 9.85 7.77 -13.79
C PRO A 109 8.72 8.34 -14.67
N GLU A 110 7.74 7.53 -15.07
CA GLU A 110 6.55 7.98 -15.81
C GLU A 110 5.56 8.72 -14.89
N GLU A 111 5.42 8.25 -13.65
CA GLU A 111 4.61 8.90 -12.60
C GLU A 111 5.40 9.03 -11.28
N PRO A 112 6.45 9.89 -11.23
CA PRO A 112 7.37 9.94 -10.09
C PRO A 112 6.72 10.44 -8.79
N SER A 113 5.52 11.00 -8.89
CA SER A 113 4.70 11.39 -7.75
C SER A 113 3.85 10.25 -7.17
N ASN A 114 3.58 9.19 -7.91
CA ASN A 114 2.73 8.08 -7.46
C ASN A 114 3.52 7.14 -6.55
N THR A 115 3.68 7.56 -5.29
CA THR A 115 4.58 6.91 -4.34
C THR A 115 3.99 6.86 -2.93
N THR A 116 4.35 5.84 -2.15
CA THR A 116 3.98 5.81 -0.72
C THR A 116 4.73 6.86 0.10
N ASP A 117 5.93 7.27 -0.32
CA ASP A 117 6.65 8.39 0.29
C ASP A 117 5.80 9.66 0.26
N ARG A 118 5.25 10.00 -0.91
CA ARG A 118 4.36 11.14 -1.05
C ARG A 118 3.08 10.98 -0.24
N GLN A 119 2.45 9.80 -0.27
CA GLN A 119 1.22 9.55 0.51
C GLN A 119 1.45 9.81 2.02
N VAL A 120 2.58 9.33 2.57
CA VAL A 120 2.94 9.54 3.98
C VAL A 120 3.26 11.01 4.26
N ASN A 121 4.08 11.64 3.41
CA ASN A 121 4.51 13.03 3.59
C ASN A 121 3.33 14.01 3.47
N ASP A 122 2.41 13.80 2.52
CA ASP A 122 1.23 14.65 2.34
C ASP A 122 0.27 14.53 3.54
N TYR A 123 0.13 13.32 4.12
CA TYR A 123 -0.62 13.12 5.36
C TYR A 123 0.03 13.87 6.53
N LEU A 124 1.33 13.65 6.78
CA LEU A 124 2.06 14.22 7.91
C LEU A 124 2.25 15.74 7.82
N LYS A 125 2.17 16.32 6.62
CA LYS A 125 2.21 17.78 6.43
C LYS A 125 1.04 18.49 7.11
N ASN A 126 -0.13 17.86 7.09
CA ASN A 126 -1.38 18.48 7.57
C ASN A 126 -1.90 17.84 8.86
N ASN A 127 -1.32 16.72 9.29
CA ASN A 127 -1.81 15.94 10.41
C ASN A 127 -0.67 15.47 11.30
N LYS A 128 -0.94 15.37 12.61
CA LYS A 128 -0.14 14.56 13.51
C LYS A 128 -0.63 13.12 13.44
N ALA A 129 0.26 12.15 13.55
CA ALA A 129 -0.17 10.75 13.62
C ALA A 129 -0.99 10.50 14.90
N ASP A 130 -2.07 9.75 14.77
CA ASP A 130 -2.95 9.30 15.83
C ASP A 130 -2.26 8.19 16.66
N PRO A 131 -1.94 8.43 17.94
CA PRO A 131 -1.32 7.42 18.80
C PRO A 131 -2.22 6.22 19.09
N ASN A 132 -3.53 6.31 18.82
CA ASN A 132 -4.47 5.20 18.92
C ASN A 132 -4.81 4.57 17.56
N GLY A 133 -4.27 5.12 16.47
CA GLY A 133 -4.53 4.67 15.10
C GLY A 133 -3.82 3.36 14.74
N ILE A 134 -4.38 2.66 13.75
CA ILE A 134 -3.73 1.54 13.05
C ILE A 134 -3.25 2.07 11.71
N TYR A 135 -1.98 1.84 11.38
CA TYR A 135 -1.34 2.28 10.17
C TYR A 135 -0.96 1.06 9.35
N ILE A 136 -1.49 0.92 8.14
CA ILE A 136 -1.07 -0.11 7.19
C ILE A 136 -0.15 0.55 6.18
N HIS A 137 1.07 0.06 6.06
CA HIS A 137 2.03 0.48 5.03
C HIS A 137 2.41 -0.73 4.19
N TRP A 138 1.91 -0.80 2.96
CA TRP A 138 2.12 -1.97 2.11
C TRP A 138 2.46 -1.58 0.67
N VAL A 139 3.73 -1.78 0.33
CA VAL A 139 4.33 -1.42 -0.96
C VAL A 139 5.45 -2.38 -1.32
N GLY A 140 5.89 -2.37 -2.57
CA GLY A 140 7.08 -3.10 -3.05
C GLY A 140 6.80 -4.01 -4.24
N GLY A 141 5.53 -4.37 -4.50
CA GLY A 141 5.17 -5.20 -5.66
C GLY A 141 5.52 -4.52 -6.99
N ASN A 142 5.18 -3.23 -7.11
CA ASN A 142 5.53 -2.41 -8.28
C ASN A 142 7.05 -2.16 -8.38
N ASP A 143 7.75 -2.02 -7.26
CA ASP A 143 9.20 -1.84 -7.21
C ASP A 143 9.94 -3.08 -7.72
N ILE A 144 9.51 -4.29 -7.30
CA ILE A 144 10.08 -5.54 -7.82
C ILE A 144 9.74 -5.70 -9.31
N LYS A 145 8.50 -5.38 -9.71
CA LYS A 145 8.11 -5.36 -11.13
C LYS A 145 9.06 -4.49 -11.94
N VAL A 146 9.41 -3.31 -11.45
CA VAL A 146 10.36 -2.40 -12.12
C VAL A 146 11.78 -2.99 -12.13
N ALA A 147 12.26 -3.51 -10.99
CA ALA A 147 13.58 -4.14 -10.90
C ALA A 147 13.76 -5.33 -11.87
N LEU A 148 12.68 -6.09 -12.11
CA LEU A 148 12.66 -7.25 -13.00
C LEU A 148 12.38 -6.88 -14.47
N ILE A 149 11.38 -6.02 -14.74
CA ILE A 149 10.86 -5.77 -16.09
C ILE A 149 11.53 -4.57 -16.77
N ALA A 150 11.84 -3.48 -16.05
CA ALA A 150 12.39 -2.27 -16.68
C ALA A 150 13.78 -2.50 -17.32
N ASN A 151 14.46 -3.59 -16.96
CA ASN A 151 15.72 -4.03 -17.56
C ASN A 151 15.58 -5.33 -18.36
N GLN A 152 14.37 -5.79 -18.69
CA GLN A 152 14.16 -7.08 -19.34
C GLN A 152 14.71 -7.12 -20.76
N GLU A 153 14.61 -6.03 -21.54
CA GLU A 153 15.29 -5.93 -22.84
C GLU A 153 16.82 -6.00 -22.69
N LYS A 154 17.36 -5.47 -21.58
CA LYS A 154 18.77 -5.65 -21.24
C LYS A 154 19.04 -7.11 -20.89
N LEU A 155 18.22 -7.77 -20.08
CA LEU A 155 18.41 -9.15 -19.59
C LEU A 155 18.90 -10.12 -20.68
N PHE A 156 18.38 -9.93 -21.89
CA PHE A 156 18.62 -10.76 -23.06
C PHE A 156 19.71 -10.25 -24.02
N ASN A 157 20.09 -8.97 -23.89
CA ASN A 157 21.17 -8.29 -24.63
C ASN A 157 22.33 -7.85 -23.72
N LEU A 158 22.38 -8.30 -22.47
CA LEU A 158 23.42 -7.98 -21.50
C LEU A 158 24.74 -8.62 -21.97
N THR A 159 25.57 -7.83 -22.65
CA THR A 159 26.98 -8.17 -22.90
C THR A 159 27.77 -8.25 -21.59
N ASP A 160 27.36 -7.49 -20.57
CA ASP A 160 27.88 -7.57 -19.21
C ASP A 160 26.75 -7.70 -18.17
N LYS A 161 26.55 -8.92 -17.68
CA LYS A 161 25.59 -9.25 -16.62
C LYS A 161 25.87 -8.50 -15.29
N SER A 162 27.06 -7.96 -15.10
CA SER A 162 27.43 -7.23 -13.89
C SER A 162 26.68 -5.90 -13.75
N SER A 163 26.21 -5.32 -14.87
CA SER A 163 25.45 -4.05 -14.90
C SER A 163 23.99 -4.18 -14.44
N TRP A 164 23.45 -5.39 -14.35
CA TRP A 164 22.09 -5.62 -13.82
C TRP A 164 22.17 -5.99 -12.33
N LYS A 165 21.62 -5.11 -11.49
CA LYS A 165 21.65 -5.20 -10.02
C LYS A 165 20.25 -5.05 -9.41
N PRO A 166 19.31 -5.99 -9.71
CA PRO A 166 17.95 -5.92 -9.18
C PRO A 166 17.92 -6.02 -7.64
N ASP A 167 18.90 -6.68 -7.04
CA ASP A 167 19.10 -6.78 -5.59
C ASP A 167 19.33 -5.41 -4.94
N VAL A 168 20.10 -4.53 -5.59
CA VAL A 168 20.35 -3.17 -5.10
C VAL A 168 19.08 -2.35 -5.13
N MET A 169 18.30 -2.44 -6.22
CA MET A 169 17.02 -1.74 -6.36
C MET A 169 16.00 -2.21 -5.31
N ILE A 170 15.90 -3.52 -5.09
CA ILE A 170 14.99 -4.10 -4.08
C ILE A 170 15.40 -3.64 -2.67
N LYS A 171 16.71 -3.62 -2.37
CA LYS A 171 17.22 -3.13 -1.08
C LYS A 171 16.92 -1.64 -0.87
N GLU A 172 17.05 -0.83 -1.90
CA GLU A 172 16.71 0.59 -1.86
C GLU A 172 15.20 0.81 -1.62
N SER A 173 14.34 0.08 -2.32
CA SER A 173 12.89 0.09 -2.07
C SER A 173 12.53 -0.28 -0.63
N ALA A 174 13.13 -1.36 -0.09
CA ALA A 174 12.91 -1.77 1.29
C ALA A 174 13.37 -0.71 2.32
N ASN A 175 14.54 -0.09 2.08
CA ASN A 175 15.05 0.99 2.93
C ASN A 175 14.15 2.23 2.88
N ALA A 176 13.60 2.55 1.71
CA ALA A 176 12.66 3.66 1.55
C ALA A 176 11.36 3.41 2.32
N ALA A 177 10.77 2.21 2.18
CA ALA A 177 9.59 1.83 2.95
C ALA A 177 9.85 1.89 4.47
N ALA A 178 10.99 1.38 4.94
CA ALA A 178 11.39 1.47 6.34
C ALA A 178 11.55 2.92 6.83
N THR A 179 12.06 3.82 5.99
CA THR A 179 12.19 5.25 6.30
C THR A 179 10.83 5.91 6.47
N GLN A 180 9.86 5.59 5.60
CA GLN A 180 8.49 6.10 5.67
C GLN A 180 7.77 5.59 6.93
N ILE A 181 7.91 4.31 7.26
CA ILE A 181 7.41 3.73 8.50
C ILE A 181 8.02 4.45 9.72
N ASN A 182 9.32 4.69 9.71
CA ASN A 182 9.98 5.44 10.79
C ASN A 182 9.48 6.89 10.89
N ALA A 183 9.09 7.54 9.79
CA ALA A 183 8.47 8.86 9.84
C ALA A 183 7.11 8.82 10.56
N LEU A 184 6.28 7.81 10.30
CA LEU A 184 5.02 7.59 11.02
C LEU A 184 5.27 7.35 12.53
N VAL A 185 6.24 6.50 12.89
CA VAL A 185 6.62 6.25 14.29
C VAL A 185 7.04 7.55 14.98
N LYS A 186 7.94 8.33 14.38
CA LYS A 186 8.42 9.60 14.95
C LYS A 186 7.31 10.64 15.11
N SER A 187 6.30 10.59 14.25
CA SER A 187 5.12 11.45 14.31
C SER A 187 4.08 11.00 15.34
N GLY A 188 4.28 9.84 15.98
CA GLY A 188 3.45 9.33 17.06
C GLY A 188 2.42 8.28 16.66
N ALA A 189 2.60 7.58 15.53
CA ALA A 189 1.71 6.49 15.12
C ALA A 189 1.64 5.38 16.18
N GLY A 190 0.42 4.89 16.46
CA GLY A 190 0.15 3.87 17.47
C GLY A 190 0.61 2.46 17.07
N LEU A 191 -0.18 1.79 16.24
CA LEU A 191 0.13 0.46 15.70
C LEU A 191 0.49 0.57 14.22
N ILE A 192 1.63 0.03 13.81
CA ILE A 192 2.00 -0.08 12.39
C ILE A 192 1.98 -1.55 11.97
N ILE A 193 1.27 -1.85 10.89
CA ILE A 193 1.23 -3.11 10.18
C ILE A 193 1.97 -2.88 8.86
N ALA A 194 3.08 -3.59 8.65
CA ALA A 194 3.89 -3.51 7.44
C ALA A 194 4.01 -4.92 6.84
N PRO A 195 3.06 -5.33 5.97
CA PRO A 195 3.10 -6.65 5.37
C PRO A 195 4.29 -6.78 4.41
N THR A 196 4.81 -7.99 4.25
CA THR A 196 5.84 -8.25 3.24
C THR A 196 5.27 -8.18 1.83
N VAL A 197 6.14 -8.00 0.84
CA VAL A 197 5.73 -8.08 -0.56
C VAL A 197 5.25 -9.51 -0.86
N PRO A 198 4.08 -9.70 -1.52
CA PRO A 198 3.66 -11.01 -1.99
C PRO A 198 4.66 -11.62 -2.98
N ASP A 199 4.56 -12.93 -3.24
CA ASP A 199 5.39 -13.59 -4.25
C ASP A 199 5.01 -13.12 -5.67
N VAL A 200 5.64 -12.04 -6.12
CA VAL A 200 5.45 -11.48 -7.46
C VAL A 200 5.91 -12.42 -8.57
N GLY A 201 6.78 -13.40 -8.27
CA GLY A 201 7.26 -14.43 -9.17
C GLY A 201 6.15 -15.33 -9.71
N THR A 202 5.04 -15.42 -8.96
CA THR A 202 3.87 -16.25 -9.29
C THR A 202 2.77 -15.47 -10.02
N THR A 203 2.98 -14.18 -10.30
CA THR A 203 1.95 -13.36 -10.97
C THR A 203 1.83 -13.74 -12.45
N PRO A 204 0.61 -13.94 -12.99
CA PRO A 204 0.43 -14.27 -14.40
C PRO A 204 1.08 -13.26 -15.35
N LYS A 205 1.08 -11.97 -14.97
CA LYS A 205 1.66 -10.91 -15.82
C LYS A 205 3.16 -11.06 -15.98
N LEU A 206 3.90 -11.36 -14.91
CA LEU A 206 5.34 -11.56 -15.00
C LEU A 206 5.66 -12.79 -15.88
N LEU A 207 4.92 -13.88 -15.72
CA LEU A 207 5.07 -15.07 -16.56
C LEU A 207 4.81 -14.76 -18.04
N GLU A 208 3.70 -14.09 -18.35
CA GLU A 208 3.36 -13.65 -19.70
C GLU A 208 4.49 -12.80 -20.30
N THR A 209 4.94 -11.78 -19.56
CA THR A 209 6.01 -10.87 -19.99
C THR A 209 7.34 -11.60 -20.24
N VAL A 210 7.71 -12.58 -19.43
CA VAL A 210 8.91 -13.41 -19.66
C VAL A 210 8.76 -14.26 -20.93
N LEU A 211 7.59 -14.89 -21.15
CA LEU A 211 7.32 -15.71 -22.32
C LEU A 211 7.34 -14.89 -23.62
N GLU A 212 6.66 -13.74 -23.63
CA GLU A 212 6.61 -12.84 -24.79
C GLU A 212 8.01 -12.38 -25.20
N SER A 213 8.84 -11.94 -24.25
CA SER A 213 10.21 -11.53 -24.53
C SER A 213 11.04 -12.69 -25.09
N GLY A 214 10.91 -13.89 -24.51
CA GLY A 214 11.60 -15.08 -25.00
C GLY A 214 11.22 -15.46 -26.44
N ILE A 215 9.94 -15.35 -26.80
CA ILE A 215 9.44 -15.62 -28.16
C ILE A 215 9.96 -14.56 -29.14
N LYS A 216 9.82 -13.27 -28.82
CA LYS A 216 10.30 -12.16 -29.67
C LYS A 216 11.77 -12.32 -30.02
N MET A 217 12.60 -12.72 -29.07
CA MET A 217 14.00 -13.01 -29.33
C MET A 217 14.23 -14.17 -30.29
N LYS A 218 13.52 -15.29 -30.11
CA LYS A 218 13.67 -16.48 -30.96
C LYS A 218 13.32 -16.14 -32.42
N VAL A 219 12.29 -15.32 -32.63
CA VAL A 219 11.90 -14.83 -33.95
C VAL A 219 12.99 -13.90 -34.52
N ASN A 220 13.48 -12.94 -33.74
CA ASN A 220 14.51 -12.00 -34.20
C ASN A 220 15.84 -12.67 -34.55
N LYS A 221 16.22 -13.76 -33.86
CA LYS A 221 17.41 -14.56 -34.22
C LYS A 221 17.26 -15.33 -35.53
N ASN A 222 16.03 -15.67 -35.92
CA ASN A 222 15.76 -16.50 -37.10
C ASN A 222 15.34 -15.67 -38.34
N GLY A 223 15.00 -14.39 -38.18
CA GLY A 223 14.59 -13.48 -39.26
C GLY A 223 15.73 -12.66 -39.89
N GLY A 224 16.97 -12.84 -39.43
CA GLY A 224 18.16 -12.28 -40.07
C GLY A 224 18.73 -13.26 -41.10
N CYS A 225 18.16 -13.25 -42.31
CA CYS A 225 18.73 -13.81 -43.53
C CYS A 225 18.63 -12.74 -44.62
#